data_AF-A0A413NKP6-F1
#
_entry.id   AF-A0A413NKP6-F1
#
_cell.length_a   1.000
_cell.length_b   1.000
_cell.length_c   1.000
_cell.angle_alpha   90.00
_cell.angle_beta   90.00
_cell.angle_gamma   90.00
#
_symmetry.space_group_name_H-M   'P 1'
#
loop_
_entity.id
_entity.type
_entity.pdbx_description
1 polymer ?
#
loop_
_entity_poly.entity_id
_entity_poly.type
_entity_poly.pdbx_seq_one_letter_code
_entity_poly.pdbx_strand_id
1 'polypeptide(L)'
;MFVIKWLNILKHVYMEENQRFRNVITSLKENKRVRNQQDFVERIGSDKTTISQIVNNKIMIPNNLFAKIKEAFPEVSIEWIKSGDGELFNSPVVQTNQNGDNIHGQSVTVNKSETEKLLEALDKCHELLKKKDEQIDKLLNMLSKSR
;
A
#
# COMPACT_ATOMS: atom_id res chain seq x y z
N MET A 1 -41.67 -17.61 -0.11
CA MET A 1 -40.47 -18.09 -0.85
C MET A 1 -39.30 -17.11 -0.77
N PHE A 2 -39.52 -15.78 -0.78
CA PHE A 2 -38.44 -14.78 -0.74
C PHE A 2 -37.63 -14.72 0.56
N VAL A 3 -38.28 -14.90 1.72
CA VAL A 3 -37.62 -14.81 3.04
C VAL A 3 -36.57 -15.90 3.24
N ILE A 4 -36.86 -17.14 2.82
CA ILE A 4 -35.93 -18.29 2.95
C ILE A 4 -34.72 -18.11 2.03
N LYS A 5 -34.93 -17.60 0.81
CA LYS A 5 -33.83 -17.29 -0.14
C LYS A 5 -32.92 -16.19 0.41
N TRP A 6 -33.49 -15.12 0.99
CA TRP A 6 -32.74 -14.06 1.66
C TRP A 6 -31.96 -14.56 2.88
N LEU A 7 -32.59 -15.41 3.71
CA LEU A 7 -31.94 -15.99 4.89
C LEU A 7 -30.73 -16.87 4.49
N ASN A 8 -30.83 -17.61 3.38
CA ASN A 8 -29.72 -18.41 2.87
C ASN A 8 -28.58 -17.54 2.30
N ILE A 9 -28.90 -16.45 1.59
CA ILE A 9 -27.88 -15.52 1.09
C ILE A 9 -27.14 -14.86 2.27
N LEU A 10 -27.88 -14.37 3.27
CA LEU A 10 -27.30 -13.80 4.48
C LEU A 10 -26.41 -14.80 5.22
N LYS A 11 -26.83 -16.06 5.35
CA LYS A 11 -26.00 -17.12 5.94
C LYS A 11 -24.74 -17.37 5.12
N HIS A 12 -24.81 -17.35 3.79
CA HIS A 12 -23.65 -17.60 2.94
C HIS A 12 -22.59 -16.50 3.05
N VAL A 13 -23.01 -15.23 2.94
CA VAL A 13 -22.12 -14.06 3.07
C VAL A 13 -21.47 -14.03 4.46
N TYR A 14 -22.27 -14.23 5.50
CA TYR A 14 -21.82 -14.27 6.88
C TYR A 14 -20.81 -15.39 7.15
N MET A 15 -21.03 -16.57 6.57
CA MET A 15 -20.08 -17.68 6.67
C MET A 15 -18.74 -17.35 6.01
N GLU A 16 -18.74 -16.62 4.88
CA GLU A 16 -17.50 -16.24 4.20
C GLU A 16 -16.68 -15.18 4.94
N GLU A 17 -17.31 -14.18 5.57
CA GLU A 17 -16.60 -13.18 6.39
C GLU A 17 -15.89 -13.83 7.59
N ASN A 18 -16.57 -14.75 8.26
CA ASN A 18 -15.98 -15.48 9.38
C ASN A 18 -14.89 -16.48 8.97
N GLN A 19 -14.97 -17.04 7.75
CA GLN A 19 -13.89 -17.85 7.20
C GLN A 19 -12.66 -16.98 6.93
N ARG A 20 -12.83 -15.81 6.32
CA ARG A 20 -11.74 -14.84 6.13
C ARG A 20 -11.13 -14.40 7.45
N PHE A 21 -11.95 -14.15 8.47
CA PHE A 21 -11.46 -13.85 9.81
C PHE A 21 -10.59 -14.97 10.41
N ARG A 22 -10.97 -16.24 10.23
CA ARG A 22 -10.11 -17.37 10.64
C ARG A 22 -8.80 -17.39 9.88
N ASN A 23 -8.86 -17.13 8.57
CA ASN A 23 -7.67 -17.11 7.73
C ASN A 23 -6.69 -16.05 8.23
N VAL A 24 -7.17 -14.87 8.63
CA VAL A 24 -6.33 -13.84 9.27
C VAL A 24 -5.65 -14.37 10.54
N ILE A 25 -6.39 -15.02 11.44
CA ILE A 25 -5.81 -15.58 12.67
C ILE A 25 -4.76 -16.66 12.35
N THR A 26 -5.04 -17.53 11.38
CA THR A 26 -4.11 -18.57 10.93
C THR A 26 -2.85 -17.95 10.34
N SER A 27 -2.98 -16.98 9.44
CA SER A 27 -1.86 -16.30 8.82
C SER A 27 -1.04 -15.50 9.83
N LEU A 28 -1.66 -14.86 10.83
CA LEU A 28 -0.94 -14.22 11.93
C LEU A 28 -0.11 -15.22 12.76
N LYS A 29 -0.64 -16.45 12.92
CA LYS A 29 0.07 -17.54 13.60
C LYS A 29 1.25 -18.06 12.76
N GLU A 30 1.07 -18.24 11.46
CA GLU A 30 2.11 -18.65 10.52
C GLU A 30 3.25 -17.62 10.45
N ASN A 31 2.91 -16.34 10.43
CA ASN A 31 3.87 -15.22 10.46
C ASN A 31 4.49 -14.97 11.84
N LYS A 32 4.24 -15.85 12.83
CA LYS A 32 4.73 -15.75 14.21
C LYS A 32 4.40 -14.41 14.90
N ARG A 33 3.39 -13.69 14.41
CA ARG A 33 2.87 -12.44 14.99
C ARG A 33 2.02 -12.72 16.23
N VAL A 34 1.42 -13.90 16.25
CA VAL A 34 0.57 -14.39 17.33
C VAL A 34 0.92 -15.84 17.63
N ARG A 35 0.95 -16.23 18.91
CA ARG A 35 1.27 -17.63 19.29
C ARG A 35 0.06 -18.55 19.19
N ASN A 36 -1.10 -18.08 19.64
CA ASN A 36 -2.34 -18.85 19.70
C ASN A 36 -3.56 -17.90 19.68
N GLN A 37 -4.76 -18.45 19.60
CA GLN A 37 -5.98 -17.62 19.58
C GLN A 37 -6.15 -16.76 20.84
N GLN A 38 -5.65 -17.20 22.00
CA GLN A 38 -5.70 -16.42 23.23
C GLN A 38 -4.77 -15.20 23.16
N ASP A 39 -3.56 -15.38 22.63
CA ASP A 39 -2.60 -14.30 22.39
C ASP A 39 -3.16 -13.24 21.41
N PHE A 40 -3.93 -13.67 20.40
CA PHE A 40 -4.69 -12.75 19.54
C PHE A 40 -5.75 -11.96 20.33
N VAL A 41 -6.52 -12.65 21.17
CA VAL A 41 -7.59 -12.06 22.00
C VAL A 41 -7.03 -11.03 22.98
N GLU A 42 -5.91 -11.33 23.61
CA GLU A 42 -5.21 -10.42 24.53
C GLU A 42 -4.71 -9.18 23.81
N ARG A 43 -4.13 -9.35 22.61
CA ARG A 43 -3.54 -8.25 21.84
C ARG A 43 -4.58 -7.27 21.27
N ILE A 44 -5.74 -7.76 20.87
CA ILE A 44 -6.86 -6.92 20.42
C ILE A 44 -7.72 -6.37 21.59
N GLY A 45 -7.49 -6.84 22.82
CA GLY A 45 -8.31 -6.47 23.98
C GLY A 45 -9.80 -6.77 23.81
N SER A 46 -10.13 -7.95 23.28
CA SER A 46 -11.52 -8.41 23.13
C SER A 46 -11.82 -9.61 24.00
N ASP A 47 -13.10 -9.97 24.11
CA ASP A 47 -13.52 -11.13 24.90
C ASP A 47 -13.29 -12.45 24.13
N LYS A 48 -12.73 -13.45 24.82
CA LYS A 48 -12.41 -14.78 24.26
C LYS A 48 -13.66 -15.49 23.72
N THR A 49 -14.80 -15.31 24.39
CA THR A 49 -16.09 -15.90 23.99
C THR A 49 -16.53 -15.33 22.65
N THR A 50 -16.42 -14.02 22.49
CA THR A 50 -16.76 -13.33 21.23
C THR A 50 -15.95 -13.87 20.06
N ILE A 51 -14.61 -13.96 20.20
CA ILE A 51 -13.76 -14.49 19.13
C ILE A 51 -14.07 -15.97 18.85
N SER A 52 -14.31 -16.77 19.89
CA SER A 52 -14.68 -18.18 19.74
C SER A 52 -16.02 -18.36 19.03
N GLN A 53 -16.97 -17.43 19.20
CA GLN A 53 -18.26 -17.45 18.50
C GLN A 53 -18.18 -16.96 17.05
N ILE A 54 -17.18 -16.14 16.69
CA ILE A 54 -16.92 -15.69 15.30
C ILE A 54 -16.20 -16.77 14.49
N VAL A 55 -15.11 -17.34 15.05
CA VAL A 55 -14.70 -18.71 14.76
C VAL A 55 -15.93 -19.61 15.06
N ASN A 56 -16.08 -20.90 14.80
CA ASN A 56 -17.39 -21.60 14.95
C ASN A 56 -18.65 -21.03 14.23
N ASN A 57 -18.65 -19.84 13.61
CA ASN A 57 -19.78 -19.26 12.85
C ASN A 57 -21.10 -19.08 13.64
N LYS A 58 -21.01 -18.68 14.91
CA LYS A 58 -22.19 -18.42 15.76
C LYS A 58 -22.64 -16.95 15.72
N ILE A 59 -21.71 -15.99 15.66
CA ILE A 59 -22.00 -14.55 15.58
C ILE A 59 -21.25 -13.85 14.45
N MET A 60 -21.80 -12.75 13.93
CA MET A 60 -21.11 -11.83 13.01
C MET A 60 -19.97 -11.09 13.70
N ILE A 61 -18.98 -10.72 12.89
CA ILE A 61 -17.88 -9.87 13.34
C ILE A 61 -18.47 -8.52 13.72
N PRO A 62 -18.44 -8.12 15.00
CA PRO A 62 -19.02 -6.86 15.41
C PRO A 62 -18.13 -5.72 14.91
N ASN A 63 -18.74 -4.59 14.53
CA ASN A 63 -18.02 -3.51 13.86
C ASN A 63 -16.85 -2.93 14.69
N ASN A 64 -17.00 -2.89 16.01
CA ASN A 64 -15.96 -2.47 16.94
C ASN A 64 -14.72 -3.39 16.90
N LEU A 65 -14.88 -4.66 16.52
CA LEU A 65 -13.76 -5.59 16.44
C LEU A 65 -12.83 -5.24 15.28
N PHE A 66 -13.37 -4.76 14.15
CA PHE A 66 -12.52 -4.31 13.03
C PHE A 66 -11.59 -3.16 13.43
N ALA A 67 -12.09 -2.21 14.23
CA ALA A 67 -11.26 -1.11 14.75
C ALA A 67 -10.12 -1.65 15.63
N LYS A 68 -10.47 -2.54 16.58
CA LYS A 68 -9.48 -3.18 17.47
C LYS A 68 -8.43 -4.00 16.73
N ILE A 69 -8.83 -4.75 15.70
CA ILE A 69 -7.90 -5.51 14.86
C ILE A 69 -6.95 -4.56 14.15
N LYS A 70 -7.46 -3.46 13.58
CA LYS A 70 -6.65 -2.45 12.88
C LYS A 70 -5.66 -1.77 13.81
N GLU A 71 -6.03 -1.52 15.06
CA GLU A 71 -5.14 -0.95 16.08
C GLU A 71 -4.05 -1.93 16.52
N ALA A 72 -4.40 -3.21 16.73
CA ALA A 72 -3.46 -4.22 17.19
C ALA A 72 -2.54 -4.77 16.08
N PHE A 73 -3.06 -4.82 14.85
CA PHE A 73 -2.42 -5.38 13.66
C PHE A 73 -2.66 -4.46 12.46
N PRO A 74 -1.96 -3.32 12.36
CA PRO A 74 -2.10 -2.39 11.24
C PRO A 74 -1.73 -3.02 9.89
N GLU A 75 -0.92 -4.09 9.91
CA GLU A 75 -0.60 -4.89 8.72
C GLU A 75 -1.79 -5.68 8.17
N VAL A 76 -2.89 -5.87 8.90
CA VAL A 76 -4.04 -6.65 8.42
C VAL A 76 -5.01 -5.77 7.64
N SER A 77 -5.44 -6.25 6.47
CA SER A 77 -6.46 -5.56 5.68
C SER A 77 -7.86 -5.84 6.21
N ILE A 78 -8.53 -4.80 6.72
CA ILE A 78 -9.93 -4.88 7.14
C ILE A 78 -10.86 -5.04 5.93
N GLU A 79 -10.51 -4.44 4.80
CA GLU A 79 -11.28 -4.54 3.57
C GLU A 79 -11.29 -5.99 3.08
N TRP A 80 -10.15 -6.67 3.12
CA TRP A 80 -10.07 -8.08 2.76
C TRP A 80 -10.98 -8.97 3.63
N ILE A 81 -11.09 -8.70 4.94
CA ILE A 81 -11.99 -9.48 5.81
C ILE A 81 -13.47 -9.30 5.41
N LYS A 82 -13.86 -8.09 4.99
CA LYS A 82 -15.24 -7.73 4.64
C LYS A 82 -15.62 -8.13 3.22
N SER A 83 -14.84 -7.72 2.22
CA SER A 83 -15.12 -7.91 0.80
C SER A 83 -14.42 -9.13 0.20
N GLY A 84 -13.28 -9.54 0.77
CA GLY A 84 -12.48 -10.65 0.23
C GLY A 84 -11.63 -10.21 -0.96
N ASP A 85 -11.69 -8.93 -1.27
CA ASP A 85 -10.97 -8.28 -2.34
C ASP A 85 -9.63 -7.72 -1.80
N GLY A 86 -8.58 -7.80 -2.62
CA GLY A 86 -7.24 -7.36 -2.25
C GLY A 86 -6.39 -8.41 -1.51
N GLU A 87 -5.41 -7.94 -0.74
CA GLU A 87 -4.47 -8.79 0.00
C GLU A 87 -4.83 -8.92 1.49
N LEU A 88 -4.54 -10.08 2.09
CA LEU A 88 -4.80 -10.36 3.51
C LEU A 88 -3.98 -9.44 4.43
N PHE A 89 -2.72 -9.24 4.07
CA PHE A 89 -1.84 -8.27 4.72
C PHE A 89 -1.66 -7.08 3.78
N ASN A 90 -1.77 -5.88 4.33
CA ASN A 90 -1.25 -4.69 3.68
C ASN A 90 0.26 -4.89 3.58
N SER A 91 0.74 -5.16 2.37
CA SER A 91 2.18 -5.16 2.11
C SER A 91 2.74 -3.85 2.67
N PRO A 92 3.80 -3.87 3.50
CA PRO A 92 4.51 -2.63 3.76
C PRO A 92 4.83 -2.07 2.38
N VAL A 93 4.55 -0.79 2.16
CA VAL A 93 4.96 -0.12 0.92
C VAL A 93 6.48 -0.17 0.92
N VAL A 94 7.03 -1.27 0.39
CA VAL A 94 8.43 -1.38 0.06
C VAL A 94 8.53 -0.53 -1.19
N GLN A 95 8.85 0.75 -1.01
CA GLN A 95 9.32 1.57 -2.11
C GLN A 95 10.63 0.95 -2.58
N THR A 96 10.55 -0.07 -3.43
CA THR A 96 11.68 -0.49 -4.24
C THR A 96 11.80 0.57 -5.34
N ASN A 97 12.42 1.70 -4.99
CA ASN A 97 12.88 2.66 -5.98
C ASN A 97 13.90 1.91 -6.85
N GLN A 98 13.48 1.32 -7.95
CA GLN A 98 14.35 0.48 -8.77
C GLN A 98 15.48 1.26 -9.46
N ASN A 99 15.51 2.60 -9.31
CA ASN A 99 16.52 3.49 -9.90
C ASN A 99 16.89 4.75 -9.08
N GLY A 100 16.74 4.79 -7.74
CA GLY A 100 17.07 6.02 -7.01
C GLY A 100 17.28 5.82 -5.51
N ASP A 101 18.30 6.50 -5.00
CA ASP A 101 18.92 6.45 -3.67
C ASP A 101 17.95 6.14 -2.50
N ASN A 102 18.41 5.30 -1.56
CA ASN A 102 17.63 4.83 -0.42
C ASN A 102 17.37 5.99 0.57
N ILE A 103 16.24 6.69 0.39
CA ILE A 103 15.81 7.75 1.32
C ILE A 103 15.21 7.12 2.58
N HIS A 104 16.06 6.73 3.52
CA HIS A 104 15.64 6.32 4.86
C HIS A 104 15.34 7.57 5.71
N GLY A 105 14.09 8.05 5.67
CA GLY A 105 13.37 8.72 6.78
C GLY A 105 14.00 9.87 7.59
N GLN A 106 15.22 10.30 7.31
CA GLN A 106 15.92 11.39 7.98
C GLN A 106 15.90 12.60 7.03
N SER A 107 15.34 13.71 7.51
CA SER A 107 15.25 15.00 6.83
C SER A 107 16.39 15.23 5.81
N VAL A 108 16.06 15.22 4.52
CA VAL A 108 16.99 15.56 3.44
C VAL A 108 17.39 17.01 3.63
N THR A 109 18.59 17.24 4.15
CA THR A 109 19.21 18.56 4.11
C THR A 109 19.83 18.69 2.73
N VAL A 110 19.12 19.35 1.81
CA VAL A 110 19.66 19.68 0.49
C VAL A 110 20.86 20.60 0.73
N ASN A 111 22.08 20.10 0.45
CA ASN A 111 23.25 20.95 0.43
C ASN A 111 23.07 21.94 -0.73
N LYS A 112 22.71 23.19 -0.40
CA LYS A 112 22.42 24.29 -1.34
C LYS A 112 23.48 24.45 -2.45
N SER A 113 24.72 24.05 -2.17
CA SER A 113 25.85 24.07 -3.11
C SER A 113 25.70 23.13 -4.32
N GLU A 114 25.03 21.99 -4.18
CA GLU A 114 24.86 21.03 -5.29
C GLU A 114 23.75 21.47 -6.25
N THR A 115 22.68 22.06 -5.70
CA THR A 115 21.60 22.66 -6.50
C THR A 115 22.06 23.87 -7.30
N GLU A 116 22.99 24.66 -6.76
CA GLU A 116 23.57 25.82 -7.47
C GLU A 116 24.46 25.39 -8.65
N LYS A 117 25.25 24.32 -8.47
CA LYS A 117 26.07 23.75 -9.57
C LYS A 117 25.20 23.15 -10.69
N LEU A 118 24.08 22.52 -10.33
CA LEU A 118 23.11 21.99 -11.31
C LEU A 118 22.44 23.12 -12.10
N LEU A 119 22.07 24.21 -11.44
CA LEU A 119 21.47 25.37 -12.08
C LEU A 119 22.45 26.03 -13.07
N GLU A 120 23.73 26.16 -12.68
CA GLU A 120 24.76 26.69 -13.57
C GLU A 120 25.02 25.77 -14.78
N ALA A 121 25.01 24.44 -14.58
CA ALA A 121 25.17 23.49 -15.67
C ALA A 121 24.01 23.55 -16.67
N LEU A 122 22.78 23.78 -16.19
CA LEU A 122 21.59 23.91 -17.03
C LEU A 122 21.64 25.18 -17.89
N ASP A 123 22.04 26.31 -17.29
CA ASP A 123 22.18 27.59 -17.99
C ASP A 123 23.25 27.52 -19.10
N LYS A 124 24.41 26.93 -18.78
CA LYS A 124 25.47 26.65 -19.77
C LYS A 124 24.99 25.76 -20.91
N CYS A 125 24.12 24.79 -20.64
CA CYS A 125 23.57 23.91 -21.67
C CYS A 125 22.64 24.66 -22.64
N HIS A 126 21.76 25.53 -22.11
CA HIS A 126 20.89 26.36 -22.94
C HIS A 126 21.67 27.31 -23.86
N GLU A 127 22.73 27.94 -23.35
CA GLU A 127 23.59 28.82 -24.15
C GLU A 127 24.30 28.07 -25.29
N LEU A 128 24.74 26.84 -25.04
CA LEU A 128 25.36 26.00 -26.08
C LEU A 128 24.36 25.57 -27.16
N LEU A 129 23.10 25.29 -26.78
CA LEU A 129 22.04 24.97 -27.74
C LEU A 129 21.75 26.16 -28.64
N LYS A 130 21.59 27.36 -28.07
CA LYS A 130 21.37 28.59 -28.83
C LYS A 130 22.49 28.85 -29.85
N LYS A 131 23.75 28.68 -29.43
CA LYS A 131 24.92 28.81 -30.33
C LYS A 131 24.96 27.75 -31.43
N LYS A 132 24.43 26.55 -31.18
CA LYS A 132 24.30 25.50 -32.20
C LYS A 132 23.21 25.84 -33.21
N ASP A 133 22.07 26.37 -32.77
CA ASP A 133 21.00 26.80 -33.67
C ASP A 133 21.47 27.93 -34.60
N GLU A 134 22.22 28.91 -34.08
CA GLU A 134 22.81 29.98 -34.91
C GLU A 134 23.80 29.46 -35.96
N GLN A 135 24.58 28.41 -35.62
CA GLN A 135 25.50 27.78 -36.56
C GLN A 135 24.74 27.00 -37.64
N ILE A 136 23.65 26.34 -37.28
CA ILE A 136 22.77 25.65 -38.24
C ILE A 136 22.18 26.66 -39.22
N ASP A 137 21.68 27.80 -38.75
CA ASP A 137 21.13 28.85 -39.60
C ASP A 137 22.16 29.41 -40.61
N LYS A 138 23.40 29.65 -40.14
CA LYS A 138 24.51 30.07 -41.00
C LYS A 138 24.83 29.02 -42.08
N LEU A 139 24.87 27.75 -41.72
CA LEU A 139 25.10 26.65 -42.66
C LEU A 139 23.96 26.57 -43.70
N LEU A 140 22.70 26.68 -43.27
CA LEU A 140 21.54 26.69 -44.17
C LEU A 140 21.60 27.84 -45.17
N ASN A 141 21.96 29.05 -44.71
CA ASN A 141 22.10 30.21 -45.58
C ASN A 141 23.21 30.02 -46.62
N MET A 142 24.37 29.46 -46.22
CA MET A 142 25.45 29.13 -47.17
C MET A 142 25.02 28.09 -48.21
N LEU A 143 24.28 27.06 -47.81
CA LEU A 143 23.73 26.05 -48.74
C LEU A 143 22.65 26.62 -49.66
N SER A 144 21.85 27.59 -49.20
CA SER A 144 20.86 28.26 -50.04
C SER A 144 21.47 29.21 -51.09
N LYS A 145 22.64 29.77 -50.81
CA LYS A 145 23.35 30.69 -51.71
C LYS A 145 24.24 30.00 -52.74
N SER A 146 24.54 28.71 -52.54
CA SER A 146 25.38 27.91 -53.43
C SER A 146 24.57 27.12 -54.48
N ARG A 147 23.30 27.49 -54.70
CA ARG A 147 22.40 26.89 -55.69
C ARG A 147 22.00 27.92 -56.74
#